data_AF-A0A3A9ASD0-F1
#
_entry.id   AF-A0A3A9ASD0-F1
#
_cell.length_a   1.000
_cell.length_b   1.000
_cell.length_c   1.000
_cell.angle_alpha   90.00
_cell.angle_beta   90.00
_cell.angle_gamma   90.00
#
_symmetry.space_group_name_H-M   'P 1'
#
loop_
_entity.id
_entity.type
_entity.pdbx_description
1 polymer ?
#
loop_
_entity_poly.entity_id
_entity_poly.type
_entity_poly.pdbx_seq_one_letter_code
_entity_poly.pdbx_strand_id
1 'polypeptide(L)' 'MRLIDADKIDFGKVFIGASDFAKDTREAAQKLIDEQPTAYDVDKVVEQLEKAKYEDELYPCNLAVEIEEAKQIVKFGGIE' A
#
# COMPACT_ATOMS: atom_id res chain seq x y z
N MET A 1 -1.98 -0.39 1.62
CA MET A 1 -2.31 0.95 1.09
C MET A 1 -2.53 0.82 -0.42
N ARG A 2 -3.64 1.32 -0.97
CA ARG A 2 -3.93 1.28 -2.42
C ARG A 2 -3.43 2.60 -3.06
N LEU A 3 -3.14 2.61 -4.35
CA LEU A 3 -2.75 3.84 -5.09
C LEU A 3 -3.84 4.92 -5.04
N ILE A 4 -5.09 4.48 -4.98
CA ILE A 4 -6.25 5.33 -4.73
C ILE A 4 -6.64 5.25 -3.25
N ASP A 5 -7.10 6.37 -2.71
CA ASP A 5 -7.72 6.40 -1.39
C ASP A 5 -9.17 5.89 -1.53
N ALA A 6 -9.29 4.57 -1.66
CA ALA A 6 -10.56 3.88 -1.89
C ALA A 6 -11.59 4.15 -0.77
N ASP A 7 -11.13 4.32 0.47
CA ASP A 7 -11.97 4.56 1.64
C ASP A 7 -12.62 5.96 1.61
N LYS A 8 -12.09 6.88 0.79
CA LYS A 8 -12.67 8.22 0.57
C LYS A 8 -13.65 8.29 -0.60
N ILE A 9 -13.84 7.19 -1.34
CA ILE A 9 -14.75 7.18 -2.50
C ILE A 9 -16.20 7.01 -2.02
N ASP A 10 -17.03 8.03 -2.27
CA ASP A 10 -18.47 7.98 -2.06
C ASP A 10 -19.17 7.55 -3.36
N PHE A 11 -19.41 6.23 -3.50
CA PHE A 11 -20.08 5.66 -4.68
C PHE A 11 -21.51 6.17 -4.89
N GLY A 12 -22.16 6.72 -3.85
CA GLY A 12 -23.46 7.38 -3.95
C GLY A 12 -23.40 8.70 -4.74
N LYS A 13 -22.24 9.37 -4.74
CA LYS A 13 -21.99 10.60 -5.51
C LYS A 13 -21.37 10.34 -6.88
N VAL A 14 -20.56 9.29 -7.02
CA VAL A 14 -19.92 8.91 -8.29
C VAL A 14 -20.95 8.33 -9.27
N PHE A 15 -21.82 7.46 -8.77
CA PHE A 15 -22.93 6.91 -9.54
C PHE A 15 -24.23 7.47 -8.96
N ILE A 16 -24.83 8.44 -9.64
CA ILE A 16 -26.07 9.10 -9.20
C ILE A 16 -27.28 8.33 -9.74
N GLY A 17 -28.31 8.12 -8.92
CA GLY A 17 -29.55 7.46 -9.33
C GLY A 17 -29.98 6.34 -8.38
N ALA A 18 -31.29 6.13 -8.27
CA ALA A 18 -31.89 5.12 -7.39
C ALA A 18 -32.34 3.85 -8.14
N SER A 19 -32.06 3.77 -9.45
CA SER A 19 -32.38 2.59 -10.25
C SER A 19 -31.54 1.39 -9.81
N ASP A 20 -32.07 0.19 -10.03
CA ASP A 20 -31.34 -1.05 -9.75
C ASP A 20 -30.03 -1.11 -10.54
N PHE A 21 -30.02 -0.62 -11.78
CA PHE A 21 -28.79 -0.43 -12.57
C PHE A 21 -27.73 0.41 -11.85
N ALA A 22 -28.12 1.52 -11.21
CA ALA A 22 -27.20 2.37 -10.46
C ALA A 22 -26.73 1.70 -9.17
N LYS A 23 -27.49 0.78 -8.57
CA LYS A 23 -27.02 -0.03 -7.43
C LYS A 23 -26.02 -1.08 -7.88
N ASP A 24 -26.35 -1.85 -8.90
CA ASP A 24 -25.49 -2.91 -9.45
C ASP A 24 -24.13 -2.34 -9.89
N THR A 25 -24.13 -1.15 -10.50
CA THR A 25 -22.90 -0.49 -10.95
C THR A 25 -22.00 -0.07 -9.75
N ARG A 26 -22.59 0.37 -8.64
CA ARG A 26 -21.83 0.71 -7.42
C ARG A 26 -21.23 -0.52 -6.78
N GLU A 27 -22.00 -1.60 -6.67
CA GLU A 27 -21.54 -2.87 -6.12
C GLU A 27 -20.40 -3.46 -6.96
N ALA A 28 -20.54 -3.44 -8.29
CA ALA A 28 -19.49 -3.88 -9.20
C ALA A 28 -18.22 -3.02 -9.08
N ALA A 29 -18.36 -1.69 -8.98
CA ALA A 29 -17.21 -0.78 -8.82
C ALA A 29 -16.48 -0.99 -7.47
N GLN A 30 -17.22 -1.19 -6.38
CA GLN A 30 -16.66 -1.51 -5.07
C GLN A 30 -15.88 -2.83 -5.14
N LYS A 31 -16.48 -3.88 -5.72
CA LYS A 31 -15.85 -5.19 -5.86
C LYS A 31 -14.55 -5.12 -6.68
N LEU A 32 -14.55 -4.36 -7.78
CA LEU A 32 -13.34 -4.15 -8.60
C LEU A 32 -12.21 -3.49 -7.81
N ILE A 33 -12.53 -2.51 -6.96
CA ILE A 33 -11.54 -1.82 -6.12
C ILE A 33 -11.03 -2.75 -5.00
N ASP A 34 -11.91 -3.58 -4.46
CA ASP A 34 -11.53 -4.54 -3.42
C ASP A 34 -10.66 -5.69 -3.94
N GLU A 35 -10.84 -6.08 -5.21
CA GLU A 35 -10.02 -7.06 -5.91
C GLU A 35 -8.66 -6.50 -6.38
N GLN A 36 -8.45 -5.18 -6.40
CA GLN A 36 -7.14 -4.63 -6.74
C GLN A 36 -6.10 -5.02 -5.67
N PRO A 37 -4.93 -5.54 -6.07
CA PRO A 37 -3.86 -5.82 -5.14
C PRO A 37 -3.46 -4.54 -4.40
N THR A 38 -3.09 -4.70 -3.13
CA THR A 38 -2.51 -3.58 -2.40
C THR A 38 -1.17 -3.23 -3.01
N ALA A 39 -0.92 -1.95 -3.24
CA ALA A 39 0.36 -1.46 -3.76
C ALA A 39 1.51 -1.57 -2.72
N TYR A 40 1.30 -2.36 -1.66
CA TYR A 40 2.22 -2.57 -0.56
C TYR A 40 2.49 -4.07 -0.46
N ASP A 41 3.68 -4.48 -0.88
CA ASP A 41 4.20 -5.83 -0.76
C ASP A 41 5.12 -5.91 0.46
N VAL A 42 4.61 -6.51 1.54
CA VAL A 42 5.32 -6.60 2.82
C VAL A 42 6.60 -7.42 2.68
N ASP A 43 6.56 -8.51 1.92
CA ASP A 43 7.71 -9.41 1.77
C ASP A 43 8.85 -8.68 1.05
N LYS A 44 8.53 -7.91 0.01
CA LYS A 44 9.51 -7.06 -0.68
C LYS A 44 10.04 -5.92 0.19
N VAL A 45 9.21 -5.28 0.99
CA VAL A 45 9.66 -4.24 1.95
C VAL A 45 10.66 -4.83 2.94
N VAL A 46 10.36 -6.02 3.48
CA VAL A 46 11.26 -6.72 4.40
C VAL A 46 12.57 -7.08 3.69
N GLU A 47 12.52 -7.59 2.46
CA GLU A 47 13.71 -7.90 1.66
C GLU A 47 14.58 -6.66 1.41
N GLN A 48 13.97 -5.51 1.08
CA GLN A 48 14.68 -4.25 0.88
C GLN A 48 15.34 -3.76 2.18
N LEU A 49 14.65 -3.85 3.33
CA LEU A 49 15.23 -3.54 4.64
C LEU A 49 16.40 -4.47 4.99
N GLU A 50 16.30 -5.75 4.64
CA GLU A 50 17.38 -6.71 4.85
C GLU A 50 18.60 -6.45 3.98
N LYS A 51 18.43 -5.85 2.80
CA LYS A 51 19.53 -5.42 1.92
C LYS A 51 20.16 -4.10 2.35
N ALA A 52 19.37 -3.19 2.94
CA ALA A 52 19.83 -1.89 3.41
C ALA A 52 20.57 -1.96 4.76
N LYS A 53 20.45 -3.07 5.50
CA LYS A 53 21.10 -3.20 6.80
C LYS A 53 22.63 -3.27 6.68
N TYR A 54 23.31 -2.70 7.67
CA TYR A 54 24.75 -2.74 7.82
C TYR A 54 25.13 -3.09 9.27
N GLU A 55 26.37 -3.53 9.48
CA GLU A 55 26.90 -3.76 10.83
C GLU A 55 27.29 -2.43 11.48
N ASP A 56 26.79 -2.17 12.68
CA ASP A 56 27.07 -0.94 13.42
C ASP A 56 28.54 -0.94 13.89
N GLU A 57 29.31 0.07 13.49
CA GLU A 57 30.72 0.22 13.86
C GLU A 57 30.93 0.47 15.36
N LEU A 58 29.96 1.12 16.02
CA LEU A 58 30.02 1.46 17.45
C LEU A 58 29.65 0.26 18.33
N TYR A 59 28.80 -0.62 17.81
CA TYR A 59 28.31 -1.83 18.47
C TYR A 59 28.40 -3.04 17.54
N PRO A 60 29.62 -3.60 17.35
CA PRO A 60 29.79 -4.80 16.55
C PRO A 60 28.89 -5.92 17.11
N CYS A 61 28.19 -6.62 16.21
CA CYS A 61 27.07 -7.55 16.44
C CYS A 61 25.65 -6.94 16.38
N ASN A 62 25.50 -5.62 16.24
CA ASN A 62 24.20 -5.01 15.92
C ASN A 62 24.07 -4.74 14.42
N LEU A 63 22.87 -5.00 13.89
CA LEU A 63 22.48 -4.60 12.54
C LEU A 63 21.68 -3.30 12.65
N ALA A 64 22.07 -2.32 11.84
CA ALA A 64 21.42 -1.01 11.77
C ALA A 64 20.94 -0.75 10.33
N VAL A 65 19.92 0.10 10.20
CA VAL A 65 19.48 0.68 8.94
C VAL A 65 19.30 2.18 9.21
N GLU A 66 19.73 3.03 8.26
CA GLU A 66 19.48 4.45 8.41
C GLU A 66 17.97 4.73 8.44
N ILE A 67 17.52 5.52 9.43
CA ILE A 67 16.08 5.77 9.62
C ILE A 67 15.44 6.41 8.38
N GLU A 68 16.15 7.30 7.68
CA GLU A 68 15.60 7.93 6.48
C GLU A 68 15.48 6.95 5.31
N GLU A 69 16.43 6.03 5.15
CA GLU A 69 16.36 4.96 4.16
C GLU A 69 15.22 3.97 4.48
N ALA A 70 15.11 3.54 5.75
CA ALA A 70 14.01 2.69 6.20
C ALA A 70 12.63 3.35 5.94
N LYS A 71 12.50 4.66 6.19
CA LYS A 71 11.28 5.41 5.87
C LYS A 71 11.00 5.44 4.36
N GLN A 72 12.02 5.58 3.52
CA GLN A 72 11.85 5.56 2.07
C GLN A 72 11.37 4.19 1.59
N ILE A 73 12.01 3.11 2.04
CA ILE A 73 11.64 1.72 1.74
C ILE A 73 10.19 1.45 2.14
N VAL A 74 9.79 1.82 3.37
CA VAL A 74 8.41 1.66 3.85
C VAL A 74 7.43 2.48 3.02
N LYS A 75 7.78 3.69 2.56
CA LYS A 75 6.89 4.51 1.72
C LYS A 75 6.74 3.96 0.30
N PHE A 76 7.78 3.33 -0.23
CA PHE A 76 7.75 2.71 -1.55
C PHE A 76 6.90 1.45 -1.58
N GLY A 77 6.75 0.79 -0.42
CA GLY A 77 5.81 -0.33 -0.26
C GLY A 77 6.20 -1.56 -1.08
N GLY A 78 7.49 -1.78 -1.34
CA GLY A 78 7.93 -2.96 -2.08
C GLY A 78 7.63 -2.90 -3.58
N ILE A 79 7.31 -1.71 -4.11
CA ILE A 79 7.35 -1.44 -5.55
C ILE A 79 8.83 -1.30 -5.95
N GLU A 80 9.25 -1.91 -7.06
CA GLU A 80 10.56 -1.64 -7.67
C GLU A 80 10.51 -0.40 -8.55
#